data_AF-A0A318SL07-F1
#
_entry.id   AF-A0A318SL07-F1
#
_cell.length_a   1.000
_cell.length_b   1.000
_cell.length_c   1.000
_cell.angle_alpha   90.00
_cell.angle_beta   90.00
_cell.angle_gamma   90.00
#
_symmetry.space_group_name_H-M   'P 1'
#
loop_
_entity.id
_entity.type
_entity.pdbx_description
1 polymer ?
#
loop_
_entity_poly.entity_id
_entity_poly.type
_entity_poly.pdbx_seq_one_letter_code
_entity_poly.pdbx_strand_id
1 'polypeptide(L)'
;MVIRITHKKISEVEDSPDPTKVNASDWNETHLVEGLVPEAPDDAGYLRKAGAWVAPQKADVGLGNADNTRDVDKPVSTAAAAALASKEPSIASGTSAQYLRGDKTWQTLDRAAVGLGNVDNSADTNKPVSGPQQQALDTKANDTAVVKLTGDQDIQGQKSFKGRLVVASAANSALRLDSTVTEGGIPQSFSVNVTDSSAVNRISAQSIRFVYNRQGTAQVSAFDSLFVTTPQIFSDAPYQLRGFTFEGPVMSAGKTLAGYTALKIQAPSGSGTVGAKVAIEVDYGAGPVLIGAAAGRGDLLRVAGSSTLSGPVSLGQYTLNTLPSAAAFADAYITVTNAAGGSKLCRSDATNWLIVNTSTAVS
;
A
#
# COMPACT_ATOMS: atom_id res chain seq x y z
N MET A 1 48.05 151.86 -51.69
CA MET A 1 47.24 151.88 -50.46
C MET A 1 47.17 150.44 -49.97
N VAL A 2 47.89 150.13 -48.89
CA VAL A 2 48.01 148.76 -48.37
C VAL A 2 46.76 148.47 -47.54
N ILE A 3 46.00 147.44 -47.90
CA ILE A 3 44.98 146.87 -47.02
C ILE A 3 45.45 145.46 -46.67
N ARG A 4 45.91 145.31 -45.42
CA ARG A 4 46.21 144.03 -44.78
C ARG A 4 44.89 143.40 -44.36
N ILE A 5 44.72 142.11 -44.66
CA ILE A 5 43.70 141.29 -44.02
C ILE A 5 44.45 140.32 -43.10
N THR A 6 44.16 140.42 -41.81
CA THR A 6 44.71 139.57 -40.75
C THR A 6 43.73 138.43 -40.51
N HIS A 7 44.13 137.19 -40.79
CA HIS A 7 43.37 136.02 -40.34
C HIS A 7 43.58 135.84 -38.84
N LYS A 8 42.48 135.89 -38.07
CA LYS A 8 42.54 135.53 -36.65
C LYS A 8 42.44 134.01 -36.54
N LYS A 9 43.48 133.40 -35.96
CA LYS A 9 43.51 131.97 -35.65
C LYS A 9 42.46 131.64 -34.59
N ILE A 10 41.81 130.49 -34.77
CA ILE A 10 40.78 129.91 -33.90
C ILE A 10 41.39 129.27 -32.63
N SER A 11 42.44 129.87 -32.07
CA SER A 11 43.19 129.34 -30.93
C SER A 11 42.99 130.11 -29.63
N GLU A 12 42.01 131.02 -29.54
CA GLU A 12 41.76 131.82 -28.34
C GLU A 12 40.25 131.99 -28.05
N VAL A 13 39.45 130.95 -28.27
CA VAL A 13 38.25 130.76 -27.43
C VAL A 13 38.77 130.03 -26.19
N GLU A 14 39.05 130.78 -25.13
CA GLU A 14 38.99 130.17 -23.80
C GLU A 14 37.55 129.65 -23.63
N ASP A 15 37.41 128.34 -23.56
CA ASP A 15 36.17 127.65 -23.21
C ASP A 15 35.68 128.17 -21.82
N SER A 16 34.36 128.08 -21.51
CA SER A 16 33.72 128.33 -20.18
C SER A 16 32.90 129.66 -20.03
N PRO A 17 31.89 129.74 -19.13
CA PRO A 17 30.47 129.87 -19.44
C PRO A 17 29.92 131.28 -19.12
N ASP A 18 29.57 132.09 -20.12
CA ASP A 18 28.67 133.25 -19.95
C ASP A 18 28.02 133.62 -21.31
N PRO A 19 26.69 133.53 -21.45
CA PRO A 19 25.98 133.82 -22.70
C PRO A 19 25.98 135.30 -23.12
N THR A 20 26.58 136.22 -22.35
CA THR A 20 26.74 137.63 -22.74
C THR A 20 28.04 137.94 -23.48
N LYS A 21 28.96 136.97 -23.61
CA LYS A 21 30.20 137.11 -24.41
C LYS A 21 30.11 136.58 -25.83
N VAL A 22 28.95 136.07 -26.25
CA VAL A 22 28.70 135.66 -27.64
C VAL A 22 28.08 136.84 -28.39
N ASN A 23 28.94 137.61 -29.07
CA ASN A 23 28.51 138.72 -29.92
C ASN A 23 28.06 138.21 -31.28
N ALA A 24 27.04 138.86 -31.85
CA ALA A 24 26.35 138.46 -33.07
C ALA A 24 27.18 138.47 -34.37
N SER A 25 28.49 138.70 -34.34
CA SER A 25 29.38 138.74 -35.52
C SER A 25 30.07 137.42 -35.87
N ASP A 26 30.10 136.43 -34.96
CA ASP A 26 30.85 135.17 -35.15
C ASP A 26 29.98 133.97 -35.57
N TRP A 27 28.66 134.14 -35.65
CA TRP A 27 27.71 133.11 -36.10
C TRP A 27 26.81 133.59 -37.23
N ASN A 28 27.25 134.58 -37.99
CA ASN A 28 26.54 135.06 -39.16
C ASN A 28 27.24 134.63 -40.45
N GLU A 29 27.46 133.32 -40.59
CA GLU A 29 27.53 132.74 -41.93
C GLU A 29 26.12 132.45 -42.38
N THR A 30 25.52 133.46 -43.03
CA THR A 30 24.44 133.20 -43.97
C THR A 30 25.03 132.36 -45.11
N HIS A 31 25.09 131.04 -44.92
CA HIS A 31 25.41 130.07 -45.97
C HIS A 31 24.28 130.16 -47.01
N LEU A 32 24.43 131.08 -47.97
CA LEU A 32 23.65 131.06 -49.19
C LEU A 32 24.01 129.76 -49.90
N VAL A 33 23.04 128.84 -49.89
CA VAL A 33 23.13 127.45 -50.34
C VAL A 33 23.51 127.39 -51.82
N GLU A 34 24.76 127.04 -52.13
CA GLU A 34 25.08 126.40 -53.41
C GLU A 34 24.88 124.88 -53.27
N GLY A 35 23.90 124.34 -53.99
CA GLY A 35 23.77 122.91 -54.28
C GLY A 35 22.89 122.10 -53.31
N LEU A 36 21.58 122.32 -53.31
CA LEU A 36 20.62 121.31 -52.82
C LEU A 36 20.85 120.02 -53.61
N VAL A 37 21.37 118.99 -52.96
CA VAL A 37 21.37 117.63 -53.50
C VAL A 37 19.91 117.17 -53.61
N PRO A 38 19.43 116.69 -54.76
CA PRO A 38 18.03 116.30 -54.91
C PRO A 38 17.72 115.07 -54.03
N GLU A 39 16.55 115.10 -53.37
CA GLU A 39 16.00 113.99 -52.58
C GLU A 39 15.92 112.70 -53.39
N ALA A 40 16.01 111.54 -52.71
CA ALA A 40 15.91 110.25 -53.38
C ALA A 40 14.54 110.14 -54.08
N PRO A 41 14.46 109.62 -55.32
CA PRO A 41 13.18 109.37 -55.97
C PRO A 41 12.28 108.41 -55.18
N ASP A 42 12.89 107.48 -54.44
CA ASP A 42 12.26 106.46 -53.61
C ASP A 42 13.26 105.85 -52.59
N ASP A 43 12.78 104.94 -51.73
CA ASP A 43 13.59 104.19 -50.77
C ASP A 43 14.49 103.11 -51.42
N ALA A 44 14.50 103.00 -52.75
CA ALA A 44 15.17 101.92 -53.47
C ALA A 44 16.55 102.30 -54.01
N GLY A 45 17.09 103.47 -53.67
CA GLY A 45 18.34 103.97 -54.22
C GLY A 45 19.34 104.49 -53.18
N TYR A 46 20.62 104.53 -53.58
CA TYR A 46 21.67 105.26 -52.86
C TYR A 46 22.41 106.23 -53.79
N LEU A 47 22.94 107.32 -53.22
CA LEU A 47 23.61 108.39 -53.96
C LEU A 47 25.08 108.03 -54.25
N ARG A 48 25.49 108.08 -55.52
CA ARG A 48 26.91 107.92 -55.90
C ARG A 48 27.60 109.29 -56.03
N LYS A 49 28.93 109.31 -55.88
CA LYS A 49 29.79 110.52 -55.95
C LYS A 49 29.56 111.42 -57.19
N ALA A 50 28.99 110.89 -58.27
CA ALA A 50 28.65 111.61 -59.49
C ALA A 50 27.28 112.33 -59.46
N GLY A 51 26.57 112.33 -58.32
CA GLY A 51 25.29 113.01 -58.15
C GLY A 51 24.08 112.27 -58.74
N ALA A 52 24.22 110.99 -59.09
CA ALA A 52 23.14 110.14 -59.60
C ALA A 52 22.70 109.10 -58.56
N TRP A 53 21.38 108.95 -58.40
CA TRP A 53 20.76 107.90 -57.60
C TRP A 53 20.76 106.57 -58.35
N VAL A 54 21.16 105.48 -57.67
CA VAL A 54 21.28 104.15 -58.30
C VAL A 54 20.70 103.07 -57.38
N ALA A 55 20.02 102.08 -57.94
CA ALA A 55 19.49 100.94 -57.21
C ALA A 55 20.62 100.01 -56.72
N PRO A 56 20.56 99.48 -55.48
CA PRO A 56 21.59 98.62 -54.93
C PRO A 56 21.61 97.26 -55.65
N GLN A 57 22.75 96.94 -56.24
CA GLN A 57 23.08 95.61 -56.74
C GLN A 57 23.87 94.85 -55.68
N LYS A 58 23.77 93.51 -55.67
CA LYS A 58 24.54 92.67 -54.74
C LYS A 58 26.06 92.95 -54.77
N ALA A 59 26.57 93.35 -55.94
CA ALA A 59 27.97 93.71 -56.15
C ALA A 59 28.39 94.98 -55.39
N ASP A 60 27.45 95.92 -55.16
CA ASP A 60 27.75 97.21 -54.51
C ASP A 60 28.16 97.04 -53.04
N VAL A 61 27.79 95.91 -52.41
CA VAL A 61 28.11 95.56 -51.02
C VAL A 61 28.97 94.29 -50.91
N GLY A 62 29.61 93.86 -52.01
CA GLY A 62 30.51 92.70 -52.01
C GLY A 62 29.81 91.33 -51.88
N LEU A 63 28.50 91.27 -52.10
CA LEU A 63 27.68 90.05 -52.01
C LEU A 63 27.33 89.45 -53.37
N GLY A 64 28.13 89.70 -54.40
CA GLY A 64 27.85 89.27 -55.78
C GLY A 64 27.61 87.77 -55.97
N ASN A 65 28.12 86.93 -55.05
CA ASN A 65 27.98 85.47 -55.08
C ASN A 65 26.93 84.92 -54.10
N ALA A 66 26.22 85.78 -53.37
CA ALA A 66 25.22 85.35 -52.40
C ALA A 66 23.85 85.23 -53.07
N ASP A 67 23.30 84.02 -53.15
CA ASP A 67 21.93 83.76 -53.59
C ASP A 67 21.00 83.44 -52.42
N ASN A 68 19.74 83.86 -52.52
CA ASN A 68 18.73 83.61 -51.49
C ASN A 68 18.01 82.27 -51.78
N THR A 69 18.59 81.16 -51.34
CA THR A 69 18.07 79.79 -51.55
C THR A 69 17.21 79.34 -50.36
N ARG A 70 15.99 78.85 -50.60
CA ARG A 70 15.11 78.27 -49.55
C ARG A 70 15.71 76.99 -48.98
N ASP A 71 15.41 76.66 -47.73
CA ASP A 71 16.02 75.51 -47.04
C ASP A 71 15.79 74.17 -47.74
N VAL A 72 14.62 73.95 -48.34
CA VAL A 72 14.33 72.73 -49.12
C VAL A 72 15.15 72.66 -50.42
N ASP A 73 15.55 73.80 -50.95
CA ASP A 73 16.32 73.93 -52.18
C ASP A 73 17.85 73.94 -51.89
N LYS A 74 18.26 73.91 -50.62
CA LYS A 74 19.69 73.84 -50.25
C LYS A 74 20.23 72.44 -50.57
N PRO A 75 21.33 72.33 -51.33
CA PRO A 75 21.92 71.03 -51.63
C PRO A 75 22.42 70.35 -50.36
N VAL A 76 22.13 69.05 -50.22
CA VAL A 76 22.79 68.20 -49.22
C VAL A 76 24.24 68.03 -49.63
N SER A 77 25.19 68.17 -48.70
CA SER A 77 26.60 68.01 -49.02
C SER A 77 26.89 66.59 -49.50
N THR A 78 27.86 66.45 -50.42
CA THR A 78 28.29 65.14 -50.93
C THR A 78 28.71 64.18 -49.81
N ALA A 79 29.35 64.71 -48.76
CA ALA A 79 29.71 63.94 -47.57
C ALA A 79 28.48 63.43 -46.79
N ALA A 80 27.43 64.24 -46.65
CA ALA A 80 26.19 63.82 -45.99
C ALA A 80 25.43 62.79 -46.81
N ALA A 81 25.38 62.95 -48.14
CA ALA A 81 24.78 61.96 -49.03
C ALA A 81 25.53 60.61 -48.99
N ALA A 82 26.86 60.61 -48.99
CA ALA A 82 27.67 59.40 -48.90
C ALA A 82 27.52 58.68 -47.55
N ALA A 83 27.49 59.44 -46.44
CA ALA A 83 27.26 58.89 -45.11
C ALA A 83 25.85 58.27 -44.97
N LEU A 84 24.84 58.87 -45.59
CA LEU A 84 23.48 58.33 -45.61
C LEU A 84 23.38 57.07 -46.48
N ALA A 85 24.06 57.05 -47.64
CA ALA A 85 24.14 55.88 -48.51
C ALA A 85 24.90 54.69 -47.86
N SER A 86 25.79 54.97 -46.90
CA SER A 86 26.54 53.93 -46.17
C SER A 86 25.77 53.32 -44.99
N LYS A 87 24.55 53.78 -44.73
CA LYS A 87 23.70 53.19 -43.69
C LYS A 87 23.16 51.85 -44.16
N GLU A 88 23.05 50.92 -43.23
CA GLU A 88 22.38 49.65 -43.47
C GLU A 88 20.90 49.86 -43.84
N PRO A 89 20.36 49.11 -44.81
CA PRO A 89 18.94 49.17 -45.15
C PRO A 89 18.03 48.82 -43.96
N SER A 90 16.81 49.35 -43.97
CA SER A 90 15.80 48.98 -42.98
C SER A 90 15.48 47.49 -43.08
N ILE A 91 15.48 46.80 -41.94
CA ILE A 91 15.05 45.41 -41.85
C ILE A 91 13.53 45.38 -41.67
N ALA A 92 12.82 44.67 -42.53
CA ALA A 92 11.38 44.49 -42.40
C ALA A 92 11.05 43.63 -41.16
N SER A 93 9.94 43.92 -40.48
CA SER A 93 9.48 43.11 -39.34
C SER A 93 9.14 41.68 -39.78
N GLY A 94 9.66 40.69 -39.04
CA GLY A 94 9.31 39.29 -39.21
C GLY A 94 8.05 38.90 -38.42
N THR A 95 7.67 37.62 -38.52
CA THR A 95 6.59 37.02 -37.71
C THR A 95 7.16 36.26 -36.51
N SER A 96 6.31 35.89 -35.55
CA SER A 96 6.70 35.03 -34.41
C SER A 96 7.13 33.61 -34.81
N ALA A 97 6.86 33.19 -36.05
CA ALA A 97 7.26 31.89 -36.59
C ALA A 97 8.59 31.96 -37.36
N GLN A 98 9.35 33.05 -37.23
CA GLN A 98 10.59 33.26 -37.97
C GLN A 98 11.73 33.70 -37.06
N TYR A 99 12.95 33.46 -37.51
CA TYR A 99 14.18 34.01 -36.93
C TYR A 99 15.00 34.71 -38.02
N LEU A 100 15.75 35.74 -37.62
CA LEU A 100 16.63 36.48 -38.52
C LEU A 100 18.02 35.85 -38.51
N ARG A 101 18.55 35.53 -39.69
CA ARG A 101 19.93 35.05 -39.85
C ARG A 101 20.92 36.22 -39.97
N GLY A 102 22.21 35.93 -39.79
CA GLY A 102 23.30 36.89 -39.96
C GLY A 102 23.43 37.46 -41.38
N ASP A 103 22.83 36.82 -42.38
CA ASP A 103 22.71 37.30 -43.77
C ASP A 103 21.52 38.25 -43.99
N LYS A 104 20.82 38.65 -42.91
CA LYS A 104 19.63 39.51 -42.91
C LYS A 104 18.43 38.91 -43.66
N THR A 105 18.36 37.58 -43.80
CA THR A 105 17.19 36.88 -44.32
C THR A 105 16.33 36.28 -43.19
N TRP A 106 15.02 36.40 -43.32
CA TRP A 106 14.07 35.74 -42.42
C TRP A 106 13.92 34.27 -42.81
N GLN A 107 14.02 33.37 -41.81
CA GLN A 107 13.85 31.93 -41.98
C GLN A 107 12.77 31.41 -41.03
N THR A 108 12.10 30.32 -41.39
CA THR A 108 11.09 29.68 -40.54
C THR A 108 11.73 29.09 -39.28
N LEU A 109 11.13 29.36 -38.12
CA LEU A 109 11.46 28.72 -36.86
C LEU A 109 10.72 27.39 -36.76
N ASP A 110 11.36 26.31 -37.21
CA ASP A 110 10.85 24.94 -37.08
C ASP A 110 11.74 24.08 -36.17
N ARG A 111 11.34 22.83 -35.96
CA ARG A 111 12.09 21.89 -35.12
C ARG A 111 13.48 21.54 -35.67
N ALA A 112 13.67 21.62 -37.00
CA ALA A 112 14.97 21.38 -37.61
C ALA A 112 15.91 22.56 -37.36
N ALA A 113 15.40 23.80 -37.40
CA ALA A 113 16.15 25.02 -37.14
C ALA A 113 16.81 25.06 -35.75
N VAL A 114 16.27 24.32 -34.77
CA VAL A 114 16.82 24.21 -33.40
C VAL A 114 17.44 22.84 -33.09
N GLY A 115 17.67 21.99 -34.09
CA GLY A 115 18.32 20.67 -33.92
C GLY A 115 17.45 19.59 -33.27
N LEU A 116 16.12 19.79 -33.25
CA LEU A 116 15.13 18.88 -32.64
C LEU A 116 14.30 18.13 -33.70
N GLY A 117 14.88 17.83 -34.86
CA GLY A 117 14.19 17.18 -35.98
C GLY A 117 13.64 15.77 -35.69
N ASN A 118 14.16 15.11 -34.65
CA ASN A 118 13.70 13.78 -34.20
C ASN A 118 12.77 13.85 -32.98
N VAL A 119 12.48 15.05 -32.48
CA VAL A 119 11.60 15.23 -31.32
C VAL A 119 10.18 15.37 -31.82
N ASP A 120 9.34 14.43 -31.41
CA ASP A 120 7.90 14.47 -31.57
C ASP A 120 7.24 14.80 -30.22
N ASN A 121 6.17 15.61 -30.24
CA ASN A 121 5.40 15.91 -29.03
C ASN A 121 4.33 14.84 -28.82
N SER A 122 4.71 13.73 -28.19
CA SER A 122 3.81 12.63 -27.85
C SER A 122 3.28 12.79 -26.44
N ALA A 123 1.95 12.79 -26.28
CA ALA A 123 1.30 12.73 -24.96
C ALA A 123 1.76 11.49 -24.18
N ASP A 124 1.83 11.58 -22.84
CA ASP A 124 2.37 10.50 -22.00
C ASP A 124 1.66 9.16 -22.19
N THR A 125 0.34 9.17 -22.39
CA THR A 125 -0.48 7.97 -22.67
C THR A 125 -0.11 7.25 -23.97
N ASN A 126 0.53 7.97 -24.91
CA ASN A 126 0.93 7.44 -26.22
C ASN A 126 2.42 7.09 -26.27
N LYS A 127 3.19 7.31 -25.20
CA LYS A 127 4.61 6.94 -25.15
C LYS A 127 4.70 5.41 -25.09
N PRO A 128 5.50 4.78 -25.97
CA PRO A 128 5.66 3.34 -25.94
C PRO A 128 6.39 2.90 -24.67
N VAL A 129 6.00 1.74 -24.13
CA VAL A 129 6.78 1.05 -23.10
C VAL A 129 8.03 0.46 -23.78
N SER A 130 9.21 0.65 -23.20
CA SER A 130 10.44 0.12 -23.80
C SER A 130 10.44 -1.42 -23.79
N GLY A 131 11.10 -2.05 -24.77
CA GLY A 131 11.21 -3.51 -24.86
C GLY A 131 11.68 -4.18 -23.54
N PRO A 132 12.73 -3.66 -22.87
CA PRO A 132 13.16 -4.19 -21.57
C PRO A 132 12.10 -4.06 -20.47
N GLN A 133 11.32 -2.97 -20.44
CA GLN A 133 10.23 -2.81 -19.47
C GLN A 133 9.12 -3.82 -19.74
N GLN A 134 8.75 -4.05 -21.01
CA GLN A 134 7.72 -5.03 -21.35
C GLN A 134 8.14 -6.45 -20.95
N GLN A 135 9.38 -6.86 -21.24
CA GLN A 135 9.89 -8.17 -20.82
C GLN A 135 9.88 -8.37 -19.29
N ALA A 136 10.21 -7.31 -18.53
CA ALA A 136 10.15 -7.35 -17.09
C ALA A 136 8.71 -7.46 -16.55
N LEU A 137 7.74 -6.83 -17.22
CA LEU A 137 6.31 -6.94 -16.90
C LEU A 137 5.77 -8.33 -17.23
N ASP A 138 6.13 -8.89 -18.39
CA ASP A 138 5.69 -10.21 -18.84
C ASP A 138 6.19 -11.35 -17.93
N THR A 139 7.27 -11.12 -17.19
CA THR A 139 7.82 -12.08 -16.21
C THR A 139 7.03 -12.07 -14.88
N LYS A 140 6.19 -11.06 -14.63
CA LYS A 140 5.36 -11.02 -13.42
C LYS A 140 4.21 -12.02 -13.54
N ALA A 141 3.87 -12.68 -12.43
CA ALA A 141 2.71 -13.56 -12.39
C ALA A 141 1.41 -12.76 -12.56
N ASN A 142 0.49 -13.27 -13.37
CA ASN A 142 -0.84 -12.69 -13.55
C ASN A 142 -1.64 -12.74 -12.23
N ASP A 143 -2.59 -11.82 -12.04
CA ASP A 143 -3.42 -11.75 -10.81
C ASP A 143 -4.16 -13.08 -10.55
N THR A 144 -4.56 -13.79 -11.60
CA THR A 144 -5.23 -15.11 -11.52
C THR A 144 -4.33 -16.25 -11.06
N ALA A 145 -3.01 -16.03 -11.00
CA ALA A 145 -2.01 -17.01 -10.63
C ALA A 145 -1.42 -16.80 -9.22
N VAL A 146 -1.79 -15.71 -8.52
CA VAL A 146 -1.24 -15.34 -7.21
C VAL A 146 -2.31 -15.35 -6.12
N VAL A 147 -1.88 -15.61 -4.88
CA VAL A 147 -2.72 -15.44 -3.69
C VAL A 147 -2.37 -14.09 -3.06
N LYS A 148 -3.38 -13.27 -2.77
CA LYS A 148 -3.18 -11.94 -2.18
C LYS A 148 -2.85 -12.05 -0.70
N LEU A 149 -2.01 -11.14 -0.20
CA LEU A 149 -1.57 -11.11 1.20
C LEU A 149 -2.63 -10.52 2.16
N THR A 150 -3.68 -9.89 1.62
CA THR A 150 -4.73 -9.24 2.40
C THR A 150 -6.08 -9.42 1.70
N GLY A 151 -7.15 -9.34 2.48
CA GLY A 151 -8.52 -9.54 2.02
C GLY A 151 -8.88 -11.02 1.85
N ASP A 152 -10.17 -11.30 1.88
CA ASP A 152 -10.69 -12.63 1.60
C ASP A 152 -10.48 -12.98 0.12
N GLN A 153 -10.06 -14.20 -0.18
CA GLN A 153 -9.79 -14.67 -1.55
C GLN A 153 -10.52 -15.99 -1.78
N ASP A 154 -11.26 -16.07 -2.90
CA ASP A 154 -11.75 -17.33 -3.44
C ASP A 154 -10.72 -17.88 -4.44
N ILE A 155 -10.16 -19.04 -4.14
CA ILE A 155 -9.10 -19.65 -4.93
C ILE A 155 -9.72 -20.76 -5.78
N GLN A 156 -9.95 -20.48 -7.05
CA GLN A 156 -10.53 -21.46 -7.98
C GLN A 156 -9.47 -22.44 -8.52
N GLY A 157 -9.90 -23.68 -8.78
CA GLY A 157 -9.10 -24.77 -9.34
C GLY A 157 -8.24 -25.54 -8.34
N GLN A 158 -7.55 -26.60 -8.79
CA GLN A 158 -6.67 -27.41 -7.95
C GLN A 158 -5.34 -26.67 -7.72
N LYS A 159 -4.99 -26.41 -6.45
CA LYS A 159 -3.68 -25.87 -6.07
C LYS A 159 -2.82 -26.97 -5.47
N SER A 160 -1.58 -27.10 -5.97
CA SER A 160 -0.59 -28.04 -5.46
C SER A 160 0.50 -27.27 -4.72
N PHE A 161 0.70 -27.57 -3.43
CA PHE A 161 1.75 -26.98 -2.62
C PHE A 161 2.94 -27.94 -2.57
N LYS A 162 4.09 -27.53 -3.12
CA LYS A 162 5.33 -28.33 -3.10
C LYS A 162 6.00 -28.39 -1.73
N GLY A 163 5.48 -27.66 -0.74
CA GLY A 163 5.96 -27.61 0.63
C GLY A 163 4.82 -27.61 1.64
N ARG A 164 5.14 -27.45 2.93
CA ARG A 164 4.15 -27.41 4.00
C ARG A 164 3.18 -26.23 3.82
N LEU A 165 1.89 -26.53 3.69
CA LEU A 165 0.83 -25.52 3.79
C LEU A 165 0.66 -25.11 5.25
N VAL A 166 0.77 -23.82 5.54
CA VAL A 166 0.49 -23.24 6.87
C VAL A 166 -0.70 -22.30 6.71
N VAL A 167 -1.83 -22.66 7.32
CA VAL A 167 -3.02 -21.81 7.37
C VAL A 167 -3.06 -21.20 8.77
N ALA A 168 -2.60 -19.95 8.90
CA ALA A 168 -2.72 -19.21 10.15
C ALA A 168 -4.17 -18.75 10.31
N SER A 169 -4.98 -19.50 11.05
CA SER A 169 -6.28 -19.01 11.47
C SER A 169 -6.15 -17.98 12.60
N ALA A 170 -6.96 -16.93 12.57
CA ALA A 170 -7.24 -16.16 13.78
C ALA A 170 -7.83 -17.09 14.85
N ALA A 171 -7.71 -16.73 16.13
CA ALA A 171 -8.30 -17.49 17.22
C ALA A 171 -9.78 -17.81 16.91
N ASN A 172 -10.13 -19.10 16.91
CA ASN A 172 -11.47 -19.65 16.67
C ASN A 172 -11.94 -19.85 15.21
N SER A 173 -11.11 -19.70 14.17
CA SER A 173 -11.53 -20.08 12.81
C SER A 173 -11.31 -21.59 12.54
N ALA A 174 -12.35 -22.28 12.06
CA ALA A 174 -12.29 -23.69 11.73
C ALA A 174 -11.54 -23.92 10.40
N LEU A 175 -10.53 -24.79 10.39
CA LEU A 175 -9.98 -25.35 9.15
C LEU A 175 -10.98 -26.37 8.60
N ARG A 176 -11.72 -25.99 7.55
CA ARG A 176 -12.67 -26.87 6.86
C ARG A 176 -11.99 -27.46 5.61
N LEU A 177 -11.74 -28.77 5.64
CA LEU A 177 -11.20 -29.53 4.51
C LEU A 177 -12.35 -30.32 3.87
N ASP A 178 -13.03 -29.73 2.89
CA ASP A 178 -14.09 -30.41 2.14
C ASP A 178 -13.50 -31.10 0.90
N SER A 179 -13.36 -32.43 0.93
CA SER A 179 -13.04 -33.21 -0.26
C SER A 179 -14.31 -33.84 -0.83
N THR A 180 -14.78 -33.38 -1.98
CA THR A 180 -15.77 -34.12 -2.77
C THR A 180 -15.02 -35.11 -3.64
N VAL A 181 -15.11 -36.40 -3.29
CA VAL A 181 -14.41 -37.48 -3.98
C VAL A 181 -15.33 -38.07 -5.05
N THR A 182 -14.95 -37.95 -6.33
CA THR A 182 -15.52 -38.74 -7.43
C THR A 182 -14.94 -40.16 -7.43
N GLU A 183 -15.66 -41.13 -8.03
CA GLU A 183 -15.31 -42.57 -8.02
C GLU A 183 -13.80 -42.83 -8.15
N GLY A 184 -13.25 -43.61 -7.21
CA GLY A 184 -11.83 -44.00 -7.18
C GLY A 184 -10.89 -43.13 -6.34
N GLY A 185 -11.28 -41.91 -5.96
CA GLY A 185 -10.42 -40.98 -5.20
C GLY A 185 -10.44 -41.13 -3.67
N ILE A 186 -10.49 -42.36 -3.14
CA ILE A 186 -10.61 -42.59 -1.69
C ILE A 186 -9.39 -42.02 -0.95
N PRO A 187 -9.57 -41.20 0.11
CA PRO A 187 -8.48 -40.80 0.99
C PRO A 187 -7.82 -42.03 1.61
N GLN A 188 -6.53 -42.22 1.31
CA GLN A 188 -5.76 -43.37 1.79
C GLN A 188 -5.34 -43.22 3.27
N SER A 189 -5.29 -41.98 3.77
CA SER A 189 -5.06 -41.68 5.19
C SER A 189 -5.65 -40.31 5.55
N PHE A 190 -6.11 -40.18 6.79
CA PHE A 190 -6.50 -38.89 7.39
C PHE A 190 -5.78 -38.78 8.74
N SER A 191 -4.79 -37.90 8.82
CA SER A 191 -3.99 -37.68 10.04
C SER A 191 -4.17 -36.26 10.55
N VAL A 192 -4.50 -36.16 11.84
CA VAL A 192 -4.56 -34.89 12.56
C VAL A 192 -3.56 -34.97 13.70
N ASN A 193 -2.49 -34.18 13.63
CA ASN A 193 -1.52 -34.04 14.71
C ASN A 193 -1.84 -32.76 15.48
N VAL A 194 -2.19 -32.90 16.76
CA VAL A 194 -2.46 -31.77 17.66
C VAL A 194 -1.37 -31.73 18.71
N THR A 195 -0.68 -30.59 18.81
CA THR A 195 0.26 -30.30 19.90
C THR A 195 -0.31 -29.18 20.75
N ASP A 196 -0.72 -29.47 21.99
CA ASP A 196 -1.19 -28.47 22.95
C ASP A 196 -0.04 -28.02 23.85
N SER A 197 0.38 -26.76 23.70
CA SER A 197 1.42 -26.11 24.51
C SER A 197 0.83 -25.03 25.43
N SER A 198 -0.50 -24.99 25.59
CA SER A 198 -1.20 -23.89 26.28
C SER A 198 -1.36 -24.15 27.78
N ALA A 199 -1.29 -23.08 28.57
CA ALA A 199 -1.42 -23.13 30.04
C ALA A 199 -2.83 -22.80 30.57
N VAL A 200 -3.75 -22.26 29.74
CA VAL A 200 -5.02 -21.68 30.21
C VAL A 200 -6.26 -22.16 29.43
N ASN A 201 -6.16 -22.34 28.09
CA ASN A 201 -7.28 -22.76 27.24
C ASN A 201 -6.92 -24.04 26.47
N ARG A 202 -6.86 -25.15 27.20
CA ARG A 202 -6.38 -26.45 26.72
C ARG A 202 -7.34 -27.06 25.70
N ILE A 203 -6.80 -27.72 24.67
CA ILE A 203 -7.63 -28.47 23.72
C ILE A 203 -8.36 -29.64 24.41
N SER A 204 -7.84 -30.10 25.55
CA SER A 204 -8.48 -31.12 26.38
C SER A 204 -9.88 -30.73 26.89
N ALA A 205 -10.26 -29.45 26.82
CA ALA A 205 -11.58 -28.96 27.20
C ALA A 205 -12.57 -28.87 26.01
N GLN A 206 -12.15 -29.21 24.79
CA GLN A 206 -12.96 -29.11 23.57
C GLN A 206 -13.39 -30.50 23.08
N SER A 207 -14.62 -30.60 22.55
CA SER A 207 -15.10 -31.87 21.99
C SER A 207 -14.56 -32.10 20.57
N ILE A 208 -13.85 -33.20 20.35
CA ILE A 208 -13.51 -33.66 18.98
C ILE A 208 -14.64 -34.56 18.49
N ARG A 209 -15.26 -34.19 17.37
CA ARG A 209 -16.34 -34.96 16.74
C ARG A 209 -15.91 -35.40 15.35
N PHE A 210 -15.87 -36.71 15.13
CA PHE A 210 -15.70 -37.32 13.81
C PHE A 210 -17.08 -37.75 13.30
N VAL A 211 -17.47 -37.29 12.11
CA VAL A 211 -18.72 -37.67 11.44
C VAL A 211 -18.38 -38.25 10.07
N TYR A 212 -18.83 -39.47 9.79
CA TYR A 212 -18.66 -40.13 8.51
C TYR A 212 -20.04 -40.47 7.92
N ASN A 213 -20.30 -40.00 6.70
CA ASN A 213 -21.55 -40.23 5.97
C ASN A 213 -21.24 -41.05 4.71
N ARG A 214 -21.73 -42.28 4.62
CA ARG A 214 -21.53 -43.16 3.46
C ARG A 214 -22.76 -43.16 2.57
N GLN A 215 -22.59 -42.90 1.27
CA GLN A 215 -23.69 -42.95 0.29
C GLN A 215 -23.60 -44.10 -0.74
N GLY A 216 -22.54 -44.94 -0.70
CA GLY A 216 -22.36 -46.07 -1.63
C GLY A 216 -21.68 -47.29 -1.01
N THR A 217 -21.90 -48.48 -1.59
CA THR A 217 -21.54 -49.78 -0.99
C THR A 217 -20.25 -50.41 -1.52
N ALA A 218 -19.62 -49.86 -2.56
CA ALA A 218 -18.65 -50.61 -3.38
C ALA A 218 -17.19 -50.67 -2.87
N GLN A 219 -16.78 -49.83 -1.91
CA GLN A 219 -15.36 -49.75 -1.50
C GLN A 219 -15.21 -49.49 0.01
N VAL A 220 -14.13 -50.02 0.62
CA VAL A 220 -13.73 -49.78 2.01
C VAL A 220 -12.90 -48.49 2.06
N SER A 221 -13.26 -47.55 2.92
CA SER A 221 -12.54 -46.30 3.13
C SER A 221 -11.69 -46.34 4.41
N ALA A 222 -10.81 -45.35 4.59
CA ALA A 222 -10.11 -45.16 5.87
C ALA A 222 -11.07 -44.99 7.06
N PHE A 223 -12.33 -44.58 6.82
CA PHE A 223 -13.35 -44.46 7.87
C PHE A 223 -14.16 -45.74 8.10
N ASP A 224 -14.03 -46.74 7.22
CA ASP A 224 -14.48 -48.11 7.48
C ASP A 224 -13.41 -48.91 8.25
N SER A 225 -12.24 -48.29 8.53
CA SER A 225 -11.15 -48.87 9.31
C SER A 225 -11.16 -48.42 10.77
N LEU A 226 -10.61 -49.25 11.66
CA LEU A 226 -10.58 -49.01 13.11
C LEU A 226 -9.79 -47.73 13.46
N PHE A 227 -10.21 -47.00 14.48
CA PHE A 227 -9.35 -46.00 15.11
C PHE A 227 -8.19 -46.69 15.83
N VAL A 228 -6.99 -46.64 15.26
CA VAL A 228 -5.81 -47.34 15.79
C VAL A 228 -4.88 -46.35 16.50
N THR A 229 -4.60 -46.62 17.78
CA THR A 229 -3.57 -45.92 18.56
C THR A 229 -2.45 -46.89 18.91
N THR A 230 -1.27 -46.73 18.30
CA THR A 230 -0.13 -47.62 18.54
C THR A 230 0.99 -46.88 19.30
N PRO A 231 1.21 -47.16 20.59
CA PRO A 231 2.39 -46.67 21.27
C PRO A 231 3.64 -47.41 20.76
N GLN A 232 4.68 -46.68 20.37
CA GLN A 232 6.00 -47.22 20.03
C GLN A 232 7.00 -46.84 21.12
N ILE A 233 7.62 -47.83 21.75
CA ILE A 233 8.61 -47.64 22.82
C ILE A 233 9.95 -48.18 22.33
N PHE A 234 11.00 -47.36 22.39
CA PHE A 234 12.33 -47.70 21.84
C PHE A 234 13.40 -47.91 22.94
N SER A 235 13.00 -47.87 24.22
CA SER A 235 13.87 -48.03 25.38
C SER A 235 13.03 -48.44 26.60
N ASP A 236 13.68 -48.68 27.74
CA ASP A 236 12.96 -48.97 28.98
C ASP A 236 11.98 -47.84 29.34
N ALA A 237 10.72 -48.21 29.58
CA ALA A 237 9.66 -47.31 30.01
C ALA A 237 9.21 -47.71 31.42
N PRO A 238 9.81 -47.16 32.50
CA PRO A 238 9.55 -47.58 33.87
C PRO A 238 8.18 -47.12 34.42
N TYR A 239 7.39 -46.42 33.62
CA TYR A 239 6.08 -45.88 33.99
C TYR A 239 4.95 -46.54 33.20
N GLN A 240 3.75 -46.56 33.77
CA GLN A 240 2.57 -47.10 33.10
C GLN A 240 2.15 -46.23 31.91
N LEU A 241 1.91 -46.87 30.76
CA LEU A 241 1.28 -46.24 29.60
C LEU A 241 -0.24 -46.27 29.74
N ARG A 242 -0.90 -45.19 29.32
CA ARG A 242 -2.36 -45.07 29.29
C ARG A 242 -2.79 -44.83 27.84
N GLY A 243 -3.58 -45.73 27.27
CA GLY A 243 -4.12 -45.57 25.92
C GLY A 243 -5.27 -44.56 25.88
N PHE A 244 -6.37 -44.89 26.57
CA PHE A 244 -7.53 -44.00 26.73
C PHE A 244 -7.82 -43.78 28.21
N THR A 245 -8.01 -42.52 28.61
CA THR A 245 -8.42 -42.15 29.98
C THR A 245 -9.71 -41.33 29.89
N PHE A 246 -10.72 -41.76 30.63
CA PHE A 246 -11.98 -41.02 30.79
C PHE A 246 -12.00 -40.45 32.21
N GLU A 247 -11.80 -39.14 32.34
CA GLU A 247 -11.76 -38.49 33.66
C GLU A 247 -13.16 -38.21 34.18
N GLY A 248 -13.37 -38.48 35.48
CA GLY A 248 -14.59 -38.09 36.18
C GLY A 248 -14.67 -36.57 36.37
N PRO A 249 -15.88 -36.02 36.58
CA PRO A 249 -16.07 -34.59 36.77
C PRO A 249 -15.49 -34.11 38.10
N VAL A 250 -14.88 -32.92 38.09
CA VAL A 250 -14.45 -32.24 39.32
C VAL A 250 -15.68 -31.68 40.02
N MET A 251 -16.01 -32.25 41.18
CA MET A 251 -17.17 -31.83 41.97
C MET A 251 -16.77 -30.81 43.03
N SER A 252 -17.47 -29.67 43.07
CA SER A 252 -17.35 -28.73 44.19
C SER A 252 -17.95 -29.32 45.47
N ALA A 253 -17.42 -28.91 46.62
CA ALA A 253 -17.93 -29.37 47.91
C ALA A 253 -19.45 -29.14 48.05
N GLY A 254 -20.16 -30.17 48.52
CA GLY A 254 -21.61 -30.14 48.74
C GLY A 254 -22.47 -30.23 47.47
N LYS A 255 -21.90 -30.50 46.28
CA LYS A 255 -22.67 -30.71 45.04
C LYS A 255 -22.84 -32.18 44.69
N THR A 256 -23.98 -32.53 44.12
CA THR A 256 -24.34 -33.89 43.71
C THR A 256 -24.51 -33.97 42.19
N LEU A 257 -23.98 -35.02 41.56
CA LEU A 257 -24.22 -35.35 40.16
C LEU A 257 -25.13 -36.57 40.09
N ALA A 258 -26.23 -36.47 39.32
CA ALA A 258 -27.22 -37.53 39.21
C ALA A 258 -26.73 -38.75 38.40
N GLY A 259 -25.78 -38.56 37.48
CA GLY A 259 -25.19 -39.64 36.70
C GLY A 259 -24.03 -39.17 35.81
N TYR A 260 -23.11 -40.08 35.51
CA TYR A 260 -21.96 -39.87 34.64
C TYR A 260 -21.76 -41.11 33.76
N THR A 261 -21.52 -40.92 32.47
CA THR A 261 -21.24 -42.01 31.52
C THR A 261 -19.97 -41.69 30.76
N ALA A 262 -18.88 -42.38 31.09
CA ALA A 262 -17.58 -42.24 30.45
C ALA A 262 -17.56 -42.78 29.01
N LEU A 263 -18.12 -43.97 28.82
CA LEU A 263 -18.23 -44.65 27.54
C LEU A 263 -19.68 -45.05 27.30
N LYS A 264 -20.24 -44.64 26.16
CA LYS A 264 -21.61 -44.96 25.76
C LYS A 264 -21.63 -45.64 24.40
N ILE A 265 -22.17 -46.85 24.34
CA ILE A 265 -22.47 -47.54 23.09
C ILE A 265 -23.96 -47.37 22.82
N GLN A 266 -24.32 -46.75 21.70
CA GLN A 266 -25.72 -46.49 21.35
C GLN A 266 -26.32 -47.56 20.45
N ALA A 267 -27.64 -47.72 20.55
CA ALA A 267 -28.42 -48.46 19.56
C ALA A 267 -28.26 -47.78 18.17
N PRO A 268 -28.26 -48.56 17.07
CA PRO A 268 -28.35 -47.97 15.75
C PRO A 268 -29.72 -47.28 15.62
N SER A 269 -29.79 -46.26 14.77
CA SER A 269 -31.05 -45.64 14.38
C SER A 269 -31.41 -46.03 12.94
N GLY A 270 -32.68 -45.89 12.56
CA GLY A 270 -33.19 -46.30 11.25
C GLY A 270 -33.73 -47.74 11.23
N SER A 271 -34.08 -48.22 10.04
CA SER A 271 -34.79 -49.50 9.83
C SER A 271 -33.88 -50.71 9.56
N GLY A 272 -32.55 -50.53 9.60
CA GLY A 272 -31.58 -51.60 9.33
C GLY A 272 -31.20 -52.41 10.57
N THR A 273 -30.61 -53.58 10.35
CA THR A 273 -30.10 -54.46 11.42
C THR A 273 -28.58 -54.34 11.52
N VAL A 274 -28.05 -54.22 12.74
CA VAL A 274 -26.62 -54.42 13.04
C VAL A 274 -26.48 -55.81 13.64
N GLY A 275 -25.48 -56.58 13.20
CA GLY A 275 -25.15 -57.89 13.77
C GLY A 275 -24.59 -57.79 15.19
N ALA A 276 -23.50 -58.49 15.48
CA ALA A 276 -22.85 -58.41 16.79
C ALA A 276 -22.32 -56.99 17.06
N LYS A 277 -22.62 -56.45 18.25
CA LYS A 277 -22.00 -55.22 18.77
C LYS A 277 -21.02 -55.59 19.86
N VAL A 278 -19.75 -55.25 19.65
CA VAL A 278 -18.68 -55.47 20.63
C VAL A 278 -18.20 -54.12 21.14
N ALA A 279 -18.21 -53.96 22.47
CA ALA A 279 -17.73 -52.74 23.13
C ALA A 279 -16.24 -52.84 23.49
N ILE A 280 -15.81 -54.03 23.91
CA ILE A 280 -14.42 -54.37 24.25
C ILE A 280 -14.17 -55.75 23.65
N GLU A 281 -13.15 -55.84 22.80
CA GLU A 281 -12.63 -57.09 22.25
C GLU A 281 -11.18 -57.26 22.70
N VAL A 282 -10.81 -58.50 23.00
CA VAL A 282 -9.45 -58.85 23.43
C VAL A 282 -9.02 -60.04 22.60
N ASP A 283 -8.02 -59.83 21.76
CA ASP A 283 -7.51 -60.88 20.90
C ASP A 283 -6.88 -62.02 21.70
N TYR A 284 -6.88 -63.20 21.09
CA TYR A 284 -6.20 -64.36 21.64
C TYR A 284 -4.71 -64.04 21.92
N GLY A 285 -4.28 -64.25 23.17
CA GLY A 285 -2.90 -64.01 23.60
C GLY A 285 -2.59 -62.59 24.11
N ALA A 286 -3.55 -61.66 24.11
CA ALA A 286 -3.33 -60.28 24.60
C ALA A 286 -3.30 -60.15 26.15
N GLY A 287 -3.58 -61.24 26.87
CA GLY A 287 -3.65 -61.25 28.33
C GLY A 287 -5.02 -60.85 28.89
N PRO A 288 -5.17 -60.77 30.22
CA PRO A 288 -6.46 -60.51 30.86
C PRO A 288 -6.85 -59.02 30.80
N VAL A 289 -8.15 -58.76 30.66
CA VAL A 289 -8.73 -57.44 30.93
C VAL A 289 -9.20 -57.37 32.38
N LEU A 290 -8.68 -56.40 33.11
CA LEU A 290 -9.05 -56.12 34.48
C LEU A 290 -10.09 -55.00 34.52
N ILE A 291 -11.25 -55.26 35.12
CA ILE A 291 -12.33 -54.27 35.31
C ILE A 291 -12.55 -54.09 36.82
N GLY A 292 -12.21 -52.92 37.36
CA GLY A 292 -12.40 -52.58 38.77
C GLY A 292 -11.69 -51.28 39.20
N ALA A 293 -11.85 -50.89 40.47
CA ALA A 293 -11.32 -49.64 41.03
C ALA A 293 -10.14 -49.87 41.98
N ALA A 294 -9.22 -48.89 42.01
CA ALA A 294 -8.14 -48.79 42.99
C ALA A 294 -8.71 -48.26 44.32
N ALA A 295 -9.13 -49.17 45.19
CA ALA A 295 -9.57 -48.95 46.57
C ALA A 295 -10.86 -48.11 46.79
N GLY A 296 -11.90 -48.75 47.35
CA GLY A 296 -13.13 -48.10 47.80
C GLY A 296 -14.33 -49.03 47.70
N ARG A 297 -15.12 -49.14 48.77
CA ARG A 297 -16.23 -50.11 48.88
C ARG A 297 -17.43 -49.66 48.01
N GLY A 298 -17.64 -50.37 46.91
CA GLY A 298 -18.79 -50.31 45.98
C GLY A 298 -18.70 -51.42 44.93
N ASP A 299 -19.76 -51.65 44.14
CA ASP A 299 -19.73 -52.64 43.06
C ASP A 299 -18.71 -52.22 41.99
N LEU A 300 -17.62 -52.99 41.85
CA LEU A 300 -16.58 -52.72 40.84
C LEU A 300 -17.05 -52.99 39.41
N LEU A 301 -17.97 -53.94 39.27
CA LEU A 301 -18.65 -54.27 38.04
C LEU A 301 -20.10 -54.62 38.40
N ARG A 302 -21.04 -53.82 37.94
CA ARG A 302 -22.46 -54.12 38.00
C ARG A 302 -22.98 -54.34 36.58
N VAL A 303 -23.51 -55.53 36.32
CA VAL A 303 -24.17 -55.86 35.05
C VAL A 303 -25.67 -55.82 35.28
N ALA A 304 -26.35 -54.91 34.59
CA ALA A 304 -27.81 -54.87 34.58
C ALA A 304 -28.31 -55.74 33.41
N GLY A 305 -29.10 -56.78 33.72
CA GLY A 305 -29.60 -57.74 32.73
C GLY A 305 -28.87 -59.08 32.76
N SER A 306 -29.11 -59.91 31.74
CA SER A 306 -28.53 -61.24 31.63
C SER A 306 -27.04 -61.18 31.27
N SER A 307 -26.22 -61.94 31.98
CA SER A 307 -24.81 -62.19 31.66
C SER A 307 -24.60 -63.63 31.23
N THR A 308 -23.86 -63.85 30.14
CA THR A 308 -23.44 -65.18 29.70
C THR A 308 -21.92 -65.30 29.83
N LEU A 309 -21.45 -66.34 30.49
CA LEU A 309 -20.03 -66.67 30.65
C LEU A 309 -19.83 -68.04 30.00
N SER A 310 -19.07 -68.07 28.90
CA SER A 310 -18.88 -69.31 28.12
C SER A 310 -17.81 -70.24 28.71
N GLY A 311 -17.03 -69.76 29.68
CA GLY A 311 -15.99 -70.53 30.37
C GLY A 311 -16.28 -70.66 31.88
N PRO A 312 -15.49 -71.49 32.59
CA PRO A 312 -15.61 -71.65 34.03
C PRO A 312 -15.44 -70.31 34.78
N VAL A 313 -16.22 -70.13 35.83
CA VAL A 313 -16.19 -68.93 36.67
C VAL A 313 -15.54 -69.27 38.01
N SER A 314 -14.44 -68.61 38.33
CA SER A 314 -13.87 -68.68 39.67
C SER A 314 -14.50 -67.60 40.54
N LEU A 315 -15.16 -68.01 41.61
CA LEU A 315 -15.70 -67.10 42.62
C LEU A 315 -14.64 -66.77 43.68
N GLY A 316 -14.97 -65.83 44.57
CA GLY A 316 -14.15 -65.55 45.75
C GLY A 316 -13.91 -66.82 46.56
N GLN A 317 -12.65 -67.14 46.81
CA GLN A 317 -12.25 -68.33 47.54
C GLN A 317 -11.86 -67.95 48.98
N TYR A 318 -12.43 -68.66 49.93
CA TYR A 318 -12.21 -68.43 51.35
C TYR A 318 -11.95 -69.76 52.07
N THR A 319 -11.28 -69.66 53.21
CA THR A 319 -11.23 -70.73 54.20
C THR A 319 -12.24 -70.43 55.28
N LEU A 320 -12.60 -71.42 56.11
CA LEU A 320 -13.46 -71.20 57.28
C LEU A 320 -12.97 -70.05 58.18
N ASN A 321 -11.65 -69.92 58.35
CA ASN A 321 -11.04 -68.86 59.16
C ASN A 321 -11.05 -67.48 58.49
N THR A 322 -11.24 -67.42 57.18
CA THR A 322 -11.22 -66.18 56.39
C THR A 322 -12.58 -65.84 55.81
N LEU A 323 -13.65 -66.52 56.27
CA LEU A 323 -15.01 -66.26 55.81
C LEU A 323 -15.39 -64.78 56.05
N PRO A 324 -15.89 -64.07 55.04
CA PRO A 324 -16.47 -62.76 55.25
C PRO A 324 -17.80 -62.88 56.00
N SER A 325 -18.27 -61.79 56.60
CA SER A 325 -19.58 -61.77 57.26
C SER A 325 -20.70 -62.06 56.25
N ALA A 326 -21.50 -63.11 56.47
CA ALA A 326 -22.63 -63.44 55.58
C ALA A 326 -23.65 -62.29 55.47
N ALA A 327 -23.89 -61.58 56.57
CA ALA A 327 -24.78 -60.42 56.63
C ALA A 327 -24.32 -59.24 55.74
N ALA A 328 -23.01 -59.10 55.49
CA ALA A 328 -22.47 -58.06 54.62
C ALA A 328 -22.61 -58.41 53.12
N PHE A 329 -22.92 -59.67 52.79
CA PHE A 329 -22.93 -60.20 51.44
C PHE A 329 -24.15 -61.10 51.20
N ALA A 330 -25.36 -60.61 51.48
CA ALA A 330 -26.60 -61.34 51.23
C ALA A 330 -26.69 -61.81 49.77
N ASP A 331 -27.16 -63.04 49.55
CA ASP A 331 -27.32 -63.69 48.24
C ASP A 331 -26.03 -63.87 47.41
N ALA A 332 -24.86 -63.55 47.99
CA ALA A 332 -23.58 -63.77 47.31
C ALA A 332 -23.21 -65.26 47.28
N TYR A 333 -22.40 -65.64 46.28
CA TYR A 333 -21.84 -66.97 46.13
C TYR A 333 -20.32 -66.94 46.31
N ILE A 334 -19.80 -67.91 47.07
CA ILE A 334 -18.36 -68.07 47.31
C ILE A 334 -17.97 -69.55 47.29
N THR A 335 -16.67 -69.80 47.17
CA THR A 335 -16.10 -71.15 47.36
C THR A 335 -15.39 -71.21 48.70
N VAL A 336 -15.74 -72.18 49.54
CA VAL A 336 -15.03 -72.48 50.79
C VAL A 336 -14.12 -73.68 50.57
N THR A 337 -12.80 -73.48 50.62
CA THR A 337 -11.80 -74.46 50.12
C THR A 337 -11.44 -75.56 51.11
N ASN A 338 -11.65 -75.32 52.42
CA ASN A 338 -11.30 -76.26 53.49
C ASN A 338 -12.50 -76.69 54.35
N ALA A 339 -13.71 -76.62 53.79
CA ALA A 339 -14.91 -77.10 54.45
C ALA A 339 -14.85 -78.62 54.72
N ALA A 340 -15.63 -79.09 55.69
CA ALA A 340 -15.75 -80.52 55.97
C ALA A 340 -16.13 -81.32 54.71
N GLY A 341 -15.36 -82.39 54.44
CA GLY A 341 -15.53 -83.20 53.23
C GLY A 341 -15.08 -82.51 51.94
N GLY A 342 -14.17 -81.53 52.03
CA GLY A 342 -13.54 -80.85 50.89
C GLY A 342 -14.28 -79.58 50.45
N SER A 343 -13.80 -78.93 49.38
CA SER A 343 -14.33 -77.65 48.90
C SER A 343 -15.84 -77.65 48.67
N LYS A 344 -16.51 -76.54 49.00
CA LYS A 344 -17.96 -76.34 48.85
C LYS A 344 -18.26 -75.01 48.17
N LEU A 345 -19.27 -75.00 47.30
CA LEU A 345 -19.91 -73.77 46.83
C LEU A 345 -20.96 -73.37 47.86
N CYS A 346 -20.91 -72.12 48.32
CA CYS A 346 -21.78 -71.61 49.37
C CYS A 346 -22.54 -70.37 48.90
N ARG A 347 -23.79 -70.21 49.37
CA ARG A 347 -24.59 -68.98 49.23
C ARG A 347 -24.80 -68.35 50.60
N SER A 348 -24.83 -67.03 50.66
CA SER A 348 -25.25 -66.32 51.88
C SER A 348 -26.77 -66.23 51.97
N ASP A 349 -27.34 -66.46 53.15
CA ASP A 349 -28.74 -66.14 53.48
C ASP A 349 -28.86 -64.89 54.37
N ALA A 350 -27.82 -64.05 54.37
CA ALA A 350 -27.63 -62.89 55.25
C ALA A 350 -27.37 -63.21 56.73
N THR A 351 -27.34 -64.49 57.13
CA THR A 351 -27.02 -64.92 58.50
C THR A 351 -25.84 -65.90 58.53
N ASN A 352 -25.84 -66.88 57.63
CA ASN A 352 -24.86 -67.95 57.51
C ASN A 352 -24.41 -68.12 56.05
N TRP A 353 -23.25 -68.75 55.88
CA TRP A 353 -22.85 -69.31 54.60
C TRP A 353 -23.39 -70.73 54.48
N LEU A 354 -24.39 -70.94 53.63
CA LEU A 354 -25.02 -72.24 53.42
C LEU A 354 -24.39 -72.96 52.23
N ILE A 355 -24.21 -74.27 52.30
CA ILE A 355 -23.83 -75.07 51.13
C ILE A 355 -24.97 -75.00 50.11
N VAL A 356 -24.65 -74.69 48.85
CA VAL A 356 -25.66 -74.54 47.78
C VAL A 356 -26.52 -75.80 47.66
N ASN A 357 -27.82 -75.61 47.41
CA ASN A 357 -28.85 -76.65 47.38
C ASN A 357 -29.12 -77.35 48.72
N THR A 358 -28.68 -76.77 49.83
CA THR A 358 -28.95 -77.27 51.19
C THR A 358 -29.35 -76.13 52.14
N SER A 359 -29.78 -76.49 53.35
CA SER A 359 -29.94 -75.58 54.49
C SER A 359 -28.78 -75.66 55.48
N THR A 360 -27.70 -76.36 55.15
CA THR A 360 -26.59 -76.64 56.05
C THR A 360 -25.58 -75.50 56.00
N ALA A 361 -25.27 -74.93 57.17
CA ALA A 361 -24.16 -73.98 57.31
C ALA A 361 -22.83 -74.67 57.03
N VAL A 362 -21.95 -74.01 56.30
CA VAL A 362 -20.60 -74.50 56.03
C VAL A 362 -19.79 -74.51 57.33
N SER A 363 -19.10 -75.63 57.58
CA SER A 363 -18.33 -75.88 58.79
C SER A 363 -16.99 -76.54 58.50
#